data_AF-A0A1W1EAE1-F1
#
_entry.id   AF-A0A1W1EAE1-F1
#
_cell.length_a   1.000
_cell.length_b   1.000
_cell.length_c   1.000
_cell.angle_alpha   90.00
_cell.angle_beta   90.00
_cell.angle_gamma   90.00
#
_symmetry.space_group_name_H-M   'P 1'
#
loop_
_entity.id
_entity.type
_entity.pdbx_description
1 polymer ?
#
loop_
_entity_poly.entity_id
_entity_poly.type
_entity_poly.pdbx_seq_one_letter_code
_entity_poly.pdbx_strand_id
1 'polypeptide(L)'
;MRSGTAIGALVAEAQYAQSKADFINKLQIALKEANESKYWIRLLHDTEFLTLQMLESILPDVEALIKMLTSSINTTKERTV
;
A
#
# COMPACT_ATOMS: atom_id res chain seq x y z
N MET A 1 2.38 9.16 10.05
CA MET A 1 2.19 7.87 10.76
C MET A 1 0.92 7.12 10.37
N ARG A 2 -0.22 7.81 10.13
CA ARG A 2 -1.50 7.16 9.82
C ARG A 2 -1.51 6.33 8.54
N SER A 3 -0.92 6.84 7.45
CA SER A 3 -0.96 6.16 6.15
C SER A 3 -0.20 4.82 6.15
N GLY A 4 0.96 4.75 6.78
CA GLY A 4 1.75 3.52 6.86
C GLY A 4 1.07 2.38 7.60
N THR A 5 0.35 2.68 8.69
CA THR A 5 -0.36 1.65 9.47
C THR A 5 -1.72 1.29 8.86
N ALA A 6 -2.35 2.21 8.13
CA ALA A 6 -3.64 2.00 7.47
C ALA A 6 -3.58 0.90 6.38
N ILE A 7 -2.44 0.73 5.70
CA ILE A 7 -2.26 -0.28 4.65
C ILE A 7 -2.61 -1.67 5.19
N GLY A 8 -2.00 -2.06 6.31
CA GLY A 8 -2.21 -3.38 6.93
C GLY A 8 -3.65 -3.56 7.45
N ALA A 9 -4.22 -2.52 8.05
CA ALA A 9 -5.60 -2.55 8.53
C ALA A 9 -6.61 -2.80 7.39
N LEU A 10 -6.44 -2.10 6.25
CA LEU A 10 -7.31 -2.26 5.09
C LEU A 10 -7.14 -3.63 4.41
N VAL A 11 -5.93 -4.18 4.40
CA VAL A 11 -5.68 -5.55 3.93
C VAL A 11 -6.38 -6.57 4.83
N ALA A 12 -6.30 -6.40 6.16
CA ALA A 12 -6.99 -7.26 7.12
C ALA A 12 -8.52 -7.17 6.95
N GLU A 13 -9.08 -5.97 6.79
CA GLU A 13 -10.51 -5.79 6.47
C GLU A 13 -10.90 -6.46 5.15
N ALA A 14 -10.06 -6.36 4.12
CA ALA A 14 -10.32 -6.99 2.83
C ALA A 14 -10.45 -8.52 2.94
N GLN A 15 -9.74 -9.18 3.86
CA GLN A 15 -9.85 -10.63 4.06
C GLN A 15 -11.26 -11.09 4.47
N TYR A 16 -12.05 -10.19 5.07
CA TYR A 16 -13.43 -10.46 5.49
C TYR A 16 -14.47 -9.71 4.64
N ALA A 17 -14.08 -9.28 3.43
CA ALA A 17 -14.94 -8.54 2.52
C ALA A 17 -16.20 -9.34 2.14
N GLN A 18 -17.32 -8.65 2.04
CA GLN A 18 -18.63 -9.28 1.76
C GLN A 18 -18.85 -9.60 0.27
N SER A 19 -17.99 -9.09 -0.60
CA SER A 19 -18.03 -9.36 -2.04
C SER A 19 -16.66 -9.13 -2.69
N LYS A 20 -16.48 -9.60 -3.93
CA LYS A 20 -15.29 -9.28 -4.73
C LYS A 20 -15.12 -7.78 -4.96
N ALA A 21 -16.22 -7.05 -5.14
CA ALA A 21 -16.20 -5.60 -5.31
C ALA A 21 -15.73 -4.88 -4.04
N ASP A 22 -16.22 -5.31 -2.88
CA ASP A 22 -15.78 -4.78 -1.57
C ASP A 22 -14.30 -5.11 -1.31
N PHE A 23 -13.86 -6.34 -1.61
CA PHE A 23 -12.45 -6.74 -1.55
C PHE A 23 -11.56 -5.81 -2.38
N ILE A 24 -11.92 -5.59 -3.65
CA ILE A 24 -11.19 -4.67 -4.55
C ILE A 24 -11.19 -3.26 -3.98
N ASN A 25 -12.32 -2.76 -3.48
CA ASN A 25 -12.43 -1.42 -2.93
C ASN A 25 -11.51 -1.22 -1.71
N LYS A 26 -11.47 -2.17 -0.77
CA LYS A 26 -10.55 -2.11 0.38
C LYS A 26 -9.09 -2.12 -0.05
N LEU A 27 -8.72 -3.00 -0.99
CA LEU A 27 -7.35 -3.03 -1.52
C LEU A 27 -6.97 -1.76 -2.30
N GLN A 28 -7.91 -1.13 -3.00
CA GLN A 28 -7.69 0.16 -3.67
C GLN A 28 -7.38 1.27 -2.67
N ILE A 29 -8.10 1.31 -1.54
CA ILE A 29 -7.80 2.26 -0.46
C ILE A 29 -6.42 1.94 0.13
N ALA A 30 -6.09 0.67 0.38
CA ALA A 30 -4.77 0.27 0.88
C ALA A 30 -3.64 0.70 -0.08
N LEU A 31 -3.86 0.58 -1.39
CA LEU A 31 -2.93 1.02 -2.43
C LEU A 31 -2.74 2.54 -2.41
N LYS A 32 -3.79 3.32 -2.17
CA LYS A 32 -3.69 4.78 -2.00
C LYS A 32 -2.82 5.13 -0.78
N GLU A 33 -3.07 4.49 0.36
CA GLU A 33 -2.30 4.71 1.60
C GLU A 33 -0.82 4.31 1.44
N ALA A 34 -0.53 3.26 0.66
CA ALA A 34 0.83 2.85 0.33
C ALA A 34 1.56 3.89 -0.54
N ASN A 35 0.89 4.45 -1.55
CA ASN A 35 1.45 5.52 -2.36
C ASN A 35 1.67 6.81 -1.56
N GLU A 36 0.75 7.15 -0.65
CA GLU A 36 0.93 8.29 0.25
C GLU A 36 2.11 8.08 1.20
N SER A 37 2.25 6.86 1.76
CA SER A 37 3.40 6.49 2.60
C SER A 37 4.72 6.63 1.83
N LYS A 38 4.76 6.16 0.57
CA LYS A 38 5.93 6.31 -0.32
C LYS A 38 6.30 7.77 -0.53
N TYR A 39 5.31 8.64 -0.76
CA TYR A 39 5.53 10.08 -0.89
C TYR A 39 6.16 10.67 0.37
N TRP A 40 5.61 10.39 1.55
CA TRP A 40 6.14 10.90 2.81
C TRP A 40 7.56 10.43 3.09
N ILE A 41 7.88 9.16 2.80
CA ILE A 41 9.24 8.62 2.96
C ILE A 41 10.24 9.38 2.10
N ARG A 42 9.90 9.67 0.84
CA ARG A 42 10.76 10.47 -0.06
C ARG A 42 10.92 11.90 0.44
N LEU A 43 9.81 12.55 0.82
CA LEU A 43 9.86 13.93 1.33
C LEU A 43 10.71 14.03 2.60
N LEU A 44 10.60 13.06 3.51
CA LEU A 44 11.39 13.03 4.74
C LEU A 44 12.90 12.87 4.46
N HIS A 45 13.26 12.09 3.43
CA HIS A 45 14.64 12.04 2.97
C HIS A 45 15.09 13.36 2.36
N ASP A 46 14.28 13.97 1.48
CA ASP A 46 14.62 15.21 0.78
C ASP A 46 14.73 16.43 1.73
N THR A 47 14.12 16.32 2.91
CA THR A 47 14.19 17.31 3.99
C THR A 47 15.20 16.94 5.09
N GLU A 48 16.06 15.96 4.83
CA GLU A 48 17.15 15.51 5.70
C GLU A 48 16.69 14.93 7.06
N PHE A 49 15.41 14.55 7.19
CA PHE A 49 14.88 13.84 8.37
C PHE A 49 15.16 12.33 8.33
N LEU A 50 15.43 11.76 7.15
CA LEU A 50 15.85 10.37 6.97
C LEU A 50 17.21 10.31 6.28
N THR A 51 18.09 9.45 6.79
CA THR A 51 19.35 9.14 6.10
C THR A 51 19.09 8.30 4.85
N LEU A 52 20.02 8.33 3.90
CA LEU A 52 19.96 7.46 2.73
C LEU A 52 19.84 5.98 3.11
N GLN A 53 20.56 5.54 4.14
CA GLN A 53 20.49 4.15 4.64
C GLN A 53 19.08 3.79 5.14
N MET A 54 18.40 4.70 5.84
CA MET A 54 17.02 4.48 6.29
C MET A 54 16.04 4.45 5.11
N LEU A 55 16.23 5.34 4.13
CA LEU A 55 15.43 5.36 2.90
C LEU A 55 15.57 4.04 2.13
N GLU A 56 16.80 3.60 1.90
CA GLU A 56 17.13 2.36 1.19
C GLU A 56 16.63 1.11 1.92
N SER A 57 16.51 1.18 3.26
CA SER A 57 15.92 0.09 4.05
C SER A 57 14.40 0.02 3.94
N ILE A 58 13.68 1.14 3.79
CA ILE A 58 12.21 1.19 3.92
C ILE A 58 11.51 1.28 2.55
N LEU A 59 12.08 2.04 1.62
CA LEU A 59 11.45 2.32 0.33
C LEU A 59 11.18 1.04 -0.50
N PRO A 60 12.09 0.04 -0.56
CA PRO A 60 11.84 -1.20 -1.28
C PRO A 60 10.62 -1.98 -0.76
N ASP A 61 10.42 -1.99 0.56
CA ASP A 61 9.29 -2.69 1.18
C ASP A 61 7.95 -2.05 0.80
N VAL A 62 7.88 -0.72 0.80
CA VAL A 62 6.67 0.01 0.36
C VAL A 62 6.40 -0.23 -1.12
N GLU A 63 7.44 -0.29 -1.96
CA GLU A 63 7.29 -0.61 -3.38
C GLU A 63 6.84 -2.06 -3.62
N ALA A 64 7.32 -3.01 -2.81
CA ALA A 64 6.86 -4.39 -2.83
C ALA A 64 5.37 -4.49 -2.44
N LEU A 65 4.95 -3.77 -1.38
CA LEU A 65 3.54 -3.69 -0.98
C LEU A 65 2.65 -3.16 -2.11
N ILE A 66 3.06 -2.07 -2.78
CA ILE A 66 2.34 -1.52 -3.94
C ILE A 66 2.19 -2.57 -5.03
N LYS A 67 3.27 -3.27 -5.41
CA LYS A 67 3.24 -4.32 -6.44
C LYS A 67 2.28 -5.46 -6.07
N MET A 68 2.33 -5.93 -4.84
CA MET A 68 1.47 -7.01 -4.35
C MET A 68 -0.01 -6.61 -4.34
N LEU A 69 -0.33 -5.40 -3.87
CA LEU A 69 -1.68 -4.85 -3.87
C LEU A 69 -2.22 -4.72 -5.30
N THR A 70 -1.44 -4.13 -6.21
CA THR A 70 -1.82 -3.99 -7.63
C THR A 70 -2.06 -5.35 -8.28
N SER A 71 -1.17 -6.32 -8.07
CA SER A 71 -1.34 -7.67 -8.63
C SER A 71 -2.62 -8.33 -8.11
N SER A 72 -2.88 -8.24 -6.79
CA SER A 72 -4.07 -8.83 -6.17
C SER A 72 -5.36 -8.22 -6.71
N ILE A 73 -5.38 -6.90 -6.89
CA ILE A 73 -6.51 -6.17 -7.49
C ILE A 73 -6.76 -6.64 -8.93
N ASN A 74 -5.71 -6.71 -9.75
CA ASN A 74 -5.83 -7.08 -11.16
C ASN A 74 -6.32 -8.52 -11.33
N THR A 75 -5.73 -9.46 -10.58
CA THR A 75 -6.15 -10.87 -10.59
C THR A 75 -7.62 -11.04 -10.17
N THR A 76 -8.09 -10.27 -9.18
CA THR A 76 -9.51 -10.35 -8.77
C THR A 76 -10.45 -9.75 -9.82
N LYS A 77 -10.04 -8.66 -10.49
CA LYS A 77 -10.82 -8.06 -11.59
C LYS A 77 -10.95 -9.03 -12.77
N GLU A 78 -9.86 -9.66 -13.19
CA GLU A 78 -9.85 -10.64 -14.28
C GLU A 78 -10.76 -11.84 -14.02
N ARG A 79 -10.93 -12.27 -12.76
CA ARG A 79 -11.83 -13.37 -12.36
C ARG A 79 -13.29 -12.95 -12.14
N THR A 80 -13.60 -11.68 -12.35
CA THR A 80 -14.96 -11.12 -12.16
C THR A 80 -15.61 -10.75 -13.49
N VAL A 81 -14.80 -10.49 -14.52
CA VAL A 81 -15.20 -10.48 -15.93
C VAL A 81 -15.39 -11.92 -16.41
#